data_AF-A0A2S2QH73-F1
#
_entry.id   AF-A0A2S2QH73-F1
#
_cell.length_a   1.000
_cell.length_b   1.000
_cell.length_c   1.000
_cell.angle_alpha   90.00
_cell.angle_beta   90.00
_cell.angle_gamma   90.00
#
_symmetry.space_group_name_H-M   'P 1'
#
loop_
_entity.id
_entity.type
_entity.pdbx_description
1 polymer ?
#
loop_
_entity_poly.entity_id
_entity_poly.type
_entity_poly.pdbx_seq_one_letter_code
_entity_poly.pdbx_strand_id
1 'polypeptide(L)'
;EVQYWRNILKRTIAVIQFSQLRTREMAIMIVTWNCILQRINLTSKTIQSSTTNISIIVPLYNSLFDFIQNVRENFEIYENESYLIVEKQIDYKCKRIKKMLKRYNKV
;
A
#
# COMPACT_ATOMS: atom_id res chain seq x y z
N GLU A 1 36.50 -10.48 19.10
CA GLU A 1 35.91 -11.08 17.89
C GLU A 1 34.43 -11.46 18.03
N VAL A 2 34.03 -12.20 19.07
CA VAL A 2 32.61 -12.59 19.28
C VAL A 2 31.66 -11.39 19.34
N GLN A 3 32.05 -10.30 20.01
CA GLN A 3 31.26 -9.08 20.09
C GLN A 3 31.10 -8.36 18.73
N TYR A 4 32.12 -8.45 17.88
CA TYR A 4 32.11 -7.86 16.55
C TYR A 4 31.06 -8.55 15.66
N TRP A 5 31.06 -9.89 15.62
CA TRP A 5 30.06 -10.67 14.89
C TRP A 5 28.64 -10.48 15.45
N ARG A 6 28.50 -10.38 16.77
CA ARG A 6 27.21 -10.05 17.41
C ARG A 6 26.70 -8.69 16.96
N ASN A 7 27.56 -7.67 16.87
CA ASN A 7 27.18 -6.34 16.42
C ASN A 7 26.81 -6.30 14.94
N ILE A 8 27.53 -7.03 14.09
CA ILE A 8 27.17 -7.18 12.67
C ILE A 8 25.78 -7.81 12.55
N LEU A 9 25.56 -8.95 13.21
CA LEU A 9 24.28 -9.66 13.15
C LEU A 9 23.12 -8.75 13.56
N LYS A 10 23.27 -8.00 14.66
CA LYS A 10 22.27 -7.02 15.12
C LYS A 10 21.96 -5.98 14.05
N ARG A 11 22.99 -5.41 13.41
CA ARG A 11 22.81 -4.42 12.34
C ARG A 11 22.10 -5.03 11.13
N THR A 12 22.51 -6.23 10.70
CA THR A 12 21.90 -6.91 9.55
C THR A 12 20.43 -7.22 9.80
N ILE A 13 20.08 -7.74 10.98
CA ILE A 13 18.69 -8.00 11.37
C ILE A 13 17.88 -6.71 11.38
N ALA A 14 18.40 -5.63 11.96
CA ALA A 14 17.72 -4.34 12.00
C ALA A 14 17.44 -3.80 10.58
N VAL A 15 18.39 -3.91 9.66
CA VAL A 15 18.21 -3.50 8.25
C VAL A 15 17.13 -4.33 7.56
N ILE A 16 17.13 -5.65 7.77
CA ILE A 16 16.11 -6.53 7.20
C ILE A 16 14.73 -6.18 7.74
N GLN A 17 14.59 -6.02 9.07
CA GLN A 17 13.32 -5.68 9.70
C GLN A 17 12.80 -4.32 9.22
N PHE A 18 13.66 -3.31 9.12
CA PHE A 18 13.30 -2.00 8.59
C PHE A 18 12.81 -2.07 7.13
N SER A 19 13.43 -2.89 6.29
CA SER A 19 12.98 -3.08 4.90
C SER A 19 11.59 -3.74 4.82
N GLN A 20 11.29 -4.67 5.73
CA GLN A 20 9.99 -5.34 5.81
C GLN A 20 8.92 -4.36 6.29
N LEU A 21 9.20 -3.58 7.33
CA LEU A 21 8.30 -2.54 7.84
C LEU A 21 7.97 -1.53 6.75
N ARG A 22 8.98 -1.01 6.05
CA ARG A 22 8.79 -0.08 4.92
C ARG A 22 7.91 -0.67 3.82
N THR A 23 8.08 -1.96 3.51
CA THR A 23 7.27 -2.63 2.48
C THR A 23 5.80 -2.70 2.90
N ARG A 24 5.52 -2.98 4.18
CA ARG A 24 4.16 -3.00 4.73
C ARG A 24 3.53 -1.61 4.76
N GLU A 25 4.25 -0.62 5.28
CA GLU A 25 3.80 0.79 5.29
C GLU A 25 3.46 1.29 3.88
N MET A 26 4.31 0.97 2.90
CA MET A 26 4.06 1.32 1.50
C MET A 26 2.81 0.62 0.96
N ALA A 27 2.60 -0.66 1.26
CA ALA A 27 1.42 -1.39 0.81
C ALA A 27 0.13 -0.79 1.38
N ILE A 28 0.12 -0.45 2.67
CA ILE A 28 -0.99 0.25 3.33
C ILE A 28 -1.25 1.59 2.64
N MET A 29 -0.21 2.41 2.46
CA MET A 29 -0.35 3.70 1.76
C MET A 29 -0.94 3.54 0.36
N ILE A 30 -0.48 2.56 -0.42
CA ILE A 30 -1.02 2.30 -1.77
C ILE A 30 -2.52 2.02 -1.71
N VAL A 31 -2.94 1.10 -0.83
CA VAL A 31 -4.34 0.70 -0.71
C VAL A 31 -5.22 1.88 -0.27
N THR A 32 -4.83 2.56 0.79
CA THR A 32 -5.59 3.70 1.34
C THR A 32 -5.64 4.87 0.37
N TRP A 33 -4.52 5.24 -0.26
CA TRP A 33 -4.53 6.37 -1.20
C TRP A 33 -5.23 6.04 -2.51
N ASN A 34 -5.15 4.79 -2.98
CA ASN A 34 -5.87 4.39 -4.18
C ASN A 34 -7.39 4.60 -4.02
N CYS A 35 -7.98 4.18 -2.90
CA CYS A 35 -9.43 4.37 -2.69
C CYS A 35 -9.81 5.85 -2.52
N ILE A 36 -9.03 6.62 -1.76
CA ILE A 36 -9.27 8.05 -1.55
C ILE A 36 -9.18 8.82 -2.87
N LEU A 37 -8.12 8.61 -3.64
CA LEU A 37 -7.90 9.31 -4.91
C LEU A 37 -8.99 8.98 -5.93
N GLN A 38 -9.43 7.72 -5.98
CA GLN A 38 -10.55 7.33 -6.84
C GLN A 38 -11.84 8.07 -6.46
N ARG A 39 -12.19 8.12 -5.17
CA ARG A 39 -13.40 8.82 -4.71
C ARG A 39 -13.32 10.32 -4.97
N ILE A 40 -12.19 10.96 -4.68
CA ILE A 40 -11.96 12.39 -4.96
C ILE A 40 -12.11 12.66 -6.46
N ASN A 41 -11.49 11.84 -7.31
CA ASN A 41 -11.56 12.00 -8.76
C ASN A 41 -13.00 11.89 -9.27
N LEU A 42 -13.77 10.92 -8.77
CA LEU A 42 -15.19 10.77 -9.10
C LEU A 42 -15.98 12.03 -8.71
N THR A 43 -15.86 12.48 -7.47
CA THR A 43 -16.51 13.71 -7.00
C THR A 43 -16.11 14.93 -7.84
N SER A 44 -14.82 15.05 -8.17
CA SER A 44 -14.30 16.17 -8.96
C SER A 44 -14.87 16.17 -10.38
N LYS A 45 -14.95 15.00 -11.03
CA LYS A 45 -15.59 14.85 -12.34
C LYS A 45 -17.08 15.17 -12.30
N THR A 46 -17.78 14.74 -11.24
CA THR A 46 -19.20 15.03 -11.06
C THR A 46 -19.43 16.53 -10.93
N ILE A 47 -18.63 17.25 -10.15
CA ILE A 47 -18.76 18.71 -9.98
C ILE A 47 -18.45 19.47 -11.28
N GLN A 48 -17.45 19.02 -12.04
CA GLN A 48 -17.00 19.67 -13.27
C GLN A 48 -17.90 19.36 -14.49
N SER A 49 -18.91 18.49 -14.34
CA SER A 49 -19.84 18.18 -15.43
C SER A 49 -20.68 19.41 -15.79
N SER A 50 -20.92 19.63 -17.09
CA SER A 50 -21.72 20.78 -17.58
C SER A 50 -23.20 20.70 -17.20
N THR A 51 -23.66 19.53 -16.74
CA THR A 51 -25.05 19.25 -16.36
C THR A 51 -25.33 19.39 -14.86
N THR A 52 -24.34 19.80 -14.06
CA THR A 52 -24.42 19.71 -12.59
C THR A 52 -25.12 20.90 -11.96
N ASN A 53 -26.12 20.64 -11.12
CA ASN A 53 -26.76 21.66 -10.30
C ASN A 53 -25.88 22.04 -9.11
N ILE A 54 -25.71 23.35 -8.87
CA ILE A 54 -24.93 23.90 -7.74
C ILE A 54 -25.44 23.40 -6.38
N SER A 55 -26.73 23.11 -6.25
CA SER A 55 -27.33 22.57 -5.02
C SER A 55 -26.76 21.20 -4.61
N ILE A 56 -26.13 20.46 -5.53
CA ILE A 56 -25.58 19.12 -5.30
C ILE A 56 -24.13 19.19 -4.77
N ILE A 57 -23.47 20.33 -4.89
CA ILE A 57 -22.05 20.50 -4.51
C ILE A 57 -21.86 20.29 -2.99
N VAL A 58 -22.68 20.93 -2.16
CA VAL A 58 -22.58 20.80 -0.69
C VAL A 58 -22.83 19.35 -0.23
N PRO A 59 -23.89 18.65 -0.68
CA PRO A 59 -24.07 17.22 -0.40
C PRO A 59 -22.90 16.34 -0.86
N LEU A 60 -22.31 16.61 -2.03
CA LEU A 60 -21.17 15.85 -2.56
C LEU A 60 -19.93 15.99 -1.67
N TYR A 61 -19.64 17.20 -1.19
CA TYR A 61 -18.52 17.42 -0.28
C TYR A 61 -18.75 16.77 1.09
N ASN A 62 -19.97 16.84 1.63
CA ASN A 62 -20.31 16.13 2.87
C ASN A 62 -20.13 14.61 2.71
N SER A 63 -20.61 14.04 1.59
CA SER A 63 -20.39 12.62 1.30
C SER A 63 -18.92 12.25 1.17
N LEU A 64 -18.09 13.13 0.59
CA LEU A 64 -16.65 12.92 0.50
C LEU A 64 -15.99 12.98 1.89
N PHE A 65 -16.42 13.91 2.74
CA PHE A 65 -15.94 14.04 4.11
C PHE A 65 -16.30 12.79 4.93
N ASP A 66 -17.56 12.35 4.89
CA ASP A 66 -18.04 11.15 5.57
C ASP A 66 -17.29 9.91 5.08
N PHE A 67 -17.01 9.83 3.77
CA PHE A 67 -16.21 8.76 3.20
C PHE A 67 -14.79 8.74 3.79
N ILE A 68 -14.11 9.89 3.87
CA ILE A 68 -12.76 9.98 4.43
C ILE A 68 -12.78 9.59 5.92
N GLN A 69 -13.80 9.97 6.68
CA GLN A 69 -13.93 9.55 8.07
C GLN A 69 -14.15 8.04 8.20
N ASN A 70 -15.02 7.48 7.37
CA ASN A 70 -15.23 6.04 7.31
C ASN A 70 -13.94 5.27 6.96
N VAL A 71 -13.09 5.82 6.08
CA VAL A 71 -11.77 5.25 5.76
C VAL A 71 -10.86 5.21 6.99
N ARG A 72 -10.90 6.25 7.84
CA ARG A 72 -10.10 6.31 9.07
C ARG A 72 -10.62 5.36 10.15
N GLU A 73 -11.93 5.32 10.34
CA GLU A 73 -12.59 4.46 11.33
C GLU A 73 -12.41 2.98 11.00
N ASN A 74 -12.49 2.63 9.72
CA ASN A 74 -12.35 1.26 9.23
C ASN A 74 -10.95 0.97 8.65
N PHE A 75 -9.91 1.52 9.27
CA PHE A 75 -8.53 1.37 8.80
C PHE A 75 -8.09 -0.10 8.67
N GLU A 76 -8.58 -0.97 9.55
CA GLU A 76 -8.28 -2.41 9.58
C GLU A 76 -8.59 -3.12 8.24
N ILE A 77 -9.61 -2.66 7.50
CA ILE A 77 -9.93 -3.21 6.17
C ILE A 77 -8.75 -2.99 5.21
N TYR A 78 -8.18 -1.78 5.20
CA TYR A 78 -7.06 -1.43 4.33
C TYR A 78 -5.75 -2.08 4.77
N GLU A 79 -5.56 -2.25 6.08
CA GLU A 79 -4.44 -3.03 6.61
C GLU A 79 -4.51 -4.49 6.11
N ASN A 80 -5.69 -5.11 6.20
CA ASN A 80 -5.91 -6.49 5.74
C ASN A 80 -5.72 -6.65 4.23
N GLU A 81 -6.23 -5.72 3.43
CA GLU A 81 -6.00 -5.70 1.98
C GLU A 81 -4.50 -5.54 1.63
N SER A 82 -3.76 -4.76 2.42
CA SER A 82 -2.33 -4.55 2.21
C SER A 82 -1.52 -5.84 2.38
N TYR A 83 -1.92 -6.73 3.31
CA TYR A 83 -1.25 -8.01 3.52
C TYR A 83 -1.32 -8.89 2.27
N LEU A 84 -2.45 -8.88 1.56
CA LEU A 84 -2.62 -9.64 0.31
C LEU A 84 -1.67 -9.14 -0.80
N ILE A 85 -1.41 -7.83 -0.85
CA ILE A 85 -0.47 -7.23 -1.81
C ILE A 85 0.96 -7.65 -1.46
N VAL A 86 1.34 -7.59 -0.18
CA VAL A 86 2.66 -7.99 0.29
C VAL A 86 2.91 -9.47 0.02
N GLU A 87 1.94 -10.33 0.29
CA GLU A 87 2.04 -11.78 0.05
C GLU A 87 2.27 -12.08 -1.44
N LYS A 88 1.47 -11.46 -2.33
CA LYS A 88 1.66 -11.57 -3.79
C LYS A 88 3.05 -11.08 -4.23
N GLN A 89 3.56 -10.01 -3.62
CA GLN A 89 4.89 -9.48 -3.93
C GLN A 89 6.00 -10.46 -3.53
N ILE A 90 5.87 -11.12 -2.38
CA ILE A 90 6.82 -12.14 -1.91
C ILE A 90 6.81 -13.35 -2.86
N ASP A 91 5.62 -13.86 -3.21
CA ASP A 91 5.49 -14.98 -4.15
C ASP A 91 6.13 -14.67 -5.51
N TYR A 92 5.88 -13.48 -6.06
CA TYR A 92 6.51 -13.02 -7.30
C TYR A 92 8.05 -13.01 -7.20
N LYS A 93 8.61 -12.45 -6.12
CA LYS A 93 10.06 -12.41 -5.89
C LYS A 93 10.65 -13.82 -5.82
N CYS A 94 10.01 -14.75 -5.10
CA CYS A 94 10.44 -16.14 -5.00
C CYS A 94 10.40 -16.87 -6.36
N LYS A 95 9.31 -16.71 -7.13
CA LYS A 95 9.19 -17.26 -8.49
C LYS A 95 10.28 -16.72 -9.42
N ARG A 96 10.59 -15.42 -9.34
CA ARG A 96 11.64 -14.77 -10.14
C ARG A 96 13.02 -15.34 -9.82
N ILE A 97 13.38 -15.46 -8.54
CA ILE A 97 14.68 -16.02 -8.12
C ILE A 97 14.82 -17.47 -8.59
N LYS A 98 13.78 -18.30 -8.41
CA LYS A 98 13.76 -19.69 -8.91
C LYS A 98 14.00 -19.76 -10.41
N LYS A 99 13.43 -18.85 -11.19
CA LYS A 99 13.64 -18.77 -12.65
C LYS A 99 15.08 -18.40 -13.01
N MET A 100 15.74 -17.53 -12.24
CA MET A 100 17.13 -17.16 -12.47
C MET A 100 18.10 -18.28 -12.10
N LEU A 101 17.90 -18.98 -10.98
CA LEU A 101 18.71 -20.12 -10.56
C LEU A 101 18.66 -21.27 -11.58
N LYS A 102 17.47 -21.56 -12.13
CA LYS A 102 17.32 -22.55 -13.22
C LYS A 102 18.09 -22.21 -14.49
N ARG A 103 18.35 -20.93 -14.76
CA ARG A 103 19.14 -20.48 -15.91
C ARG A 103 20.63 -20.64 -15.63
N TYR A 104 21.07 -20.26 -14.44
CA TYR A 104 22.46 -20.41 -14.02
C TYR A 104 22.89 -21.89 -14.00
N ASN A 105 22.08 -22.77 -13.41
CA ASN A 105 22.38 -24.20 -13.33
C ASN A 105 22.27 -24.95 -14.68
N LYS A 106 21.84 -24.27 -15.76
CA LYS A 106 21.80 -24.82 -17.13
C LYS A 106 23.02 -24.43 -17.97
N VAL A 107 23.82 -23.47 -17.50
CA VAL A 107 25.10 -23.05 -18.06
C VAL A 107 26.19 -23.84 -17.35
#